data_AF-A0A8T4WC22-F1
#
_entry.id   AF-A0A8T4WC22-F1
#
_cell.length_a   1.000
_cell.length_b   1.000
_cell.length_c   1.000
_cell.angle_alpha   90.00
_cell.angle_beta   90.00
_cell.angle_gamma   90.00
#
_symmetry.space_group_name_H-M   'P 1'
#
loop_
_entity.id
_entity.type
_entity.pdbx_description
1 polymer ?
#
loop_
_entity_poly.entity_id
_entity_poly.type
_entity_poly.pdbx_seq_one_letter_code
_entity_poly.pdbx_strand_id
1 'polypeptide(L)'
;MNEIELPMGLDEFGAYFKERLGEQILNFKKEKIEKGVDKNEIKFIWMTVEKEAFREAVRAIAEIQIPHLSVASGSDKGEFVELIYHFEVNFSYPGEETTINLKVHLSKDDLTIPTITDIIPGALTTEREKQEFLGIDVIDIPDDRRLWLDENYPEDRYPWRWDEKGMEDMSRHIHENEETLEEPVAERSKKEGGD
;
A
#
# COMPACT_ATOMS: atom_id res chain seq x y z
N MET A 1 -0.77 29.58 11.26
CA MET A 1 -0.80 28.73 10.06
C MET A 1 -1.42 29.55 8.96
N ASN A 2 -0.71 29.76 7.85
CA ASN A 2 -1.32 30.39 6.67
C ASN A 2 -2.48 29.50 6.19
N GLU A 3 -3.55 30.14 5.73
CA GLU A 3 -4.67 29.45 5.09
C GLU A 3 -4.14 28.75 3.84
N ILE A 4 -4.32 27.43 3.73
CA ILE A 4 -3.92 26.68 2.54
C ILE A 4 -5.00 26.91 1.47
N GLU A 5 -4.64 27.60 0.39
CA GLU A 5 -5.55 27.89 -0.71
C GLU A 5 -5.40 26.81 -1.80
N LEU A 6 -6.52 26.26 -2.27
CA LEU A 6 -6.57 25.23 -3.32
C LEU A 6 -7.18 25.80 -4.62
N PRO A 7 -6.78 25.29 -5.80
CA PRO A 7 -5.81 24.22 -6.01
C PRO A 7 -4.36 24.70 -5.88
N MET A 8 -3.52 23.90 -5.21
CA MET A 8 -2.08 24.19 -5.13
C MET A 8 -1.34 23.78 -6.39
N GLY A 9 -0.37 24.59 -6.81
CA GLY A 9 0.56 24.29 -7.89
C GLY A 9 1.72 23.37 -7.45
N LEU A 10 2.37 22.71 -8.41
CA LEU A 10 3.51 21.80 -8.15
C LEU A 10 4.69 22.49 -7.42
N ASP A 11 4.94 23.77 -7.71
CA ASP A 11 5.99 24.54 -7.04
C ASP A 11 5.61 24.90 -5.60
N GLU A 12 4.33 25.18 -5.34
CA GLU A 12 3.80 25.46 -4.00
C GLU A 12 3.87 24.22 -3.12
N PHE A 13 3.47 23.05 -3.64
CA PHE A 13 3.69 21.76 -2.95
C PHE A 13 5.17 21.56 -2.61
N GLY A 14 6.06 21.83 -3.57
CA GLY A 14 7.50 21.69 -3.36
C GLY A 14 8.03 22.60 -2.25
N ALA A 15 7.56 23.84 -2.16
CA ALA A 15 7.93 24.76 -1.09
C ALA A 15 7.36 24.30 0.27
N TYR A 16 6.08 23.92 0.30
CA TYR A 16 5.38 23.46 1.49
C TYR A 16 6.04 22.22 2.13
N PHE A 17 6.32 21.18 1.33
CA PHE A 17 6.96 19.97 1.86
C PHE A 17 8.40 20.23 2.32
N LYS A 18 9.16 21.08 1.61
CA LYS A 18 10.51 21.47 2.03
C LYS A 18 10.52 22.23 3.35
N GLU A 19 9.56 23.11 3.57
CA GLU A 19 9.44 23.85 4.83
C GLU A 19 9.13 22.92 6.02
N ARG A 20 8.25 21.92 5.80
CA ARG A 20 7.80 21.02 6.88
C ARG A 20 8.76 19.88 7.18
N LEU A 21 9.30 19.23 6.14
CA LEU A 21 10.09 18.00 6.27
C LEU A 21 11.60 18.26 6.13
N GLY A 22 12.00 19.37 5.50
CA GLY A 22 13.39 19.78 5.40
C GLY A 22 14.31 18.71 4.80
N GLU A 23 15.35 18.35 5.53
CA GLU A 23 16.38 17.37 5.14
C GLU A 23 15.87 15.92 5.14
N GLN A 24 14.72 15.64 5.75
CA GLN A 24 14.13 14.30 5.80
C GLN A 24 13.54 13.87 4.44
N ILE A 25 13.45 14.79 3.47
CA ILE A 25 13.12 14.47 2.08
C ILE A 25 14.39 14.05 1.35
N LEU A 26 14.53 12.74 1.14
CA LEU A 26 15.67 12.14 0.46
C LEU A 26 15.65 12.39 -1.06
N ASN A 27 14.45 12.47 -1.65
CA ASN A 27 14.28 12.76 -3.07
C ASN A 27 12.93 13.44 -3.32
N PHE A 28 12.91 14.42 -4.22
CA PHE A 28 11.69 15.12 -4.61
C PHE A 28 11.68 15.40 -6.11
N LYS A 29 10.70 14.84 -6.82
CA LYS A 29 10.54 15.01 -8.26
C LYS A 29 9.12 15.44 -8.57
N LYS A 30 9.00 16.48 -9.39
CA LYS A 30 7.74 16.97 -9.97
C LYS A 30 7.68 16.47 -11.40
N GLU A 31 6.57 15.86 -11.78
CA GLU A 31 6.32 15.44 -13.15
C GLU A 31 4.97 15.96 -13.62
N LYS A 32 4.90 16.25 -14.91
CA LYS A 32 3.70 16.67 -15.59
C LYS A 32 3.63 15.89 -16.90
N ILE A 33 2.50 15.22 -17.12
CA ILE A 33 2.27 14.42 -18.30
C ILE A 33 1.03 14.95 -19.00
N GLU A 34 1.17 15.34 -20.26
CA GLU A 34 0.04 15.69 -21.12
C GLU A 34 -0.42 14.42 -21.85
N LYS A 35 -1.69 14.02 -21.67
CA LYS A 35 -2.27 12.86 -22.37
C LYS A 35 -3.61 13.19 -23.01
N GLY A 36 -3.89 12.52 -24.13
CA GLY A 36 -5.15 12.59 -24.85
C GLY A 36 -5.20 13.66 -25.95
N VAL A 37 -6.29 13.65 -26.71
CA VAL A 37 -6.56 14.62 -27.80
C VAL A 37 -6.75 16.02 -27.23
N ASP A 38 -7.34 16.11 -26.04
CA ASP A 38 -7.62 17.36 -25.33
C ASP A 38 -6.43 17.90 -24.52
N LYS A 39 -5.29 17.19 -24.52
CA LYS A 39 -4.06 17.53 -23.77
C LYS A 39 -4.30 17.80 -22.29
N ASN A 40 -5.08 16.94 -21.64
CA ASN A 40 -5.29 17.04 -20.20
C ASN A 40 -3.96 16.82 -19.47
N GLU A 41 -3.69 17.69 -18.50
CA GLU A 41 -2.44 17.71 -17.75
C GLU A 41 -2.59 16.88 -16.48
N ILE A 42 -1.79 15.83 -16.36
CA ILE A 42 -1.74 15.01 -15.15
C ILE A 42 -0.47 15.36 -14.38
N LYS A 43 -0.63 15.71 -13.10
CA LYS A 43 0.45 16.21 -12.24
C LYS A 43 0.83 15.14 -11.23
N PHE A 44 2.12 14.85 -11.13
CA PHE A 44 2.65 13.90 -10.15
C PHE A 44 3.74 14.55 -9.31
N ILE A 45 3.72 14.23 -8.03
CA ILE A 45 4.83 14.47 -7.10
C ILE A 45 5.33 13.10 -6.68
N TRP A 46 6.63 12.87 -6.80
CA TRP A 46 7.32 11.73 -6.24
C TRP A 46 8.20 12.21 -5.11
N MET A 47 7.93 11.76 -3.90
CA MET A 47 8.65 12.19 -2.71
C MET A 47 9.13 10.96 -1.96
N THR A 48 10.44 10.79 -1.82
CA THR A 48 11.04 9.79 -0.93
C THR A 48 11.40 10.46 0.37
N VAL A 49 11.00 9.86 1.49
CA VAL A 49 11.29 10.37 2.84
C VAL A 49 11.97 9.32 3.68
N GLU A 50 12.67 9.77 4.72
CA GLU A 50 13.13 8.90 5.81
C GLU A 50 11.94 8.20 6.50
N LYS A 51 12.17 7.01 7.05
CA LYS A 51 11.14 6.20 7.70
C LYS A 51 10.49 6.96 8.86
N GLU A 52 11.29 7.68 9.63
CA GLU A 52 10.90 8.49 10.78
C GLU A 52 9.99 9.66 10.38
N ALA A 53 10.18 10.15 9.15
CA ALA A 53 9.43 11.27 8.57
C ALA A 53 8.11 10.84 7.92
N PHE A 54 7.91 9.54 7.67
CA PHE A 54 6.77 9.01 6.92
C PHE A 54 5.43 9.52 7.47
N ARG A 55 5.22 9.39 8.77
CA ARG A 55 3.95 9.76 9.41
C ARG A 55 3.72 11.27 9.40
N GLU A 56 4.76 12.06 9.58
CA GLU A 56 4.67 13.53 9.48
C GLU A 56 4.42 13.97 8.04
N ALA A 57 5.01 13.31 7.05
CA ALA A 57 4.72 13.57 5.64
C ALA A 57 3.24 13.30 5.30
N VAL A 58 2.66 12.22 5.81
CA VAL A 58 1.23 11.92 5.63
C VAL A 58 0.35 12.97 6.32
N ARG A 59 0.71 13.44 7.52
CA ARG A 59 0.02 14.56 8.18
C ARG A 59 0.10 15.83 7.36
N ALA A 60 1.29 16.17 6.86
CA ALA A 60 1.48 17.35 6.03
C ALA A 60 0.61 17.31 4.77
N ILE A 61 0.43 16.14 4.14
CA ILE A 61 -0.50 15.95 3.01
C ILE A 61 -1.96 16.16 3.48
N ALA A 62 -2.36 15.55 4.59
CA ALA A 62 -3.73 15.65 5.12
C ALA A 62 -4.12 17.07 5.58
N GLU A 63 -3.15 17.88 6.00
CA GLU A 63 -3.34 19.30 6.32
C GLU A 63 -3.70 20.14 5.08
N ILE A 64 -3.18 19.78 3.89
CA ILE A 64 -3.51 20.46 2.62
C ILE A 64 -4.97 20.19 2.26
N GLN A 65 -5.32 18.91 2.23
CA GLN A 65 -6.65 18.38 1.97
C GLN A 65 -6.63 16.95 2.47
N ILE A 66 -7.70 16.49 3.15
CA ILE A 66 -7.82 15.05 3.48
C ILE A 66 -7.77 14.29 2.14
N PRO A 67 -6.68 13.54 1.86
CA PRO A 67 -6.43 13.06 0.53
C PRO A 67 -7.28 11.82 0.26
N HIS A 68 -7.56 11.58 -1.00
CA HIS A 68 -8.00 10.25 -1.41
C HIS A 68 -6.76 9.34 -1.46
N LEU A 69 -6.71 8.33 -0.59
CA LEU A 69 -5.70 7.28 -0.67
C LEU A 69 -6.16 6.25 -1.71
N SER A 70 -5.45 6.19 -2.84
CA SER A 70 -5.79 5.28 -3.94
C SER A 70 -5.32 3.86 -3.64
N VAL A 71 -4.04 3.69 -3.28
CA VAL A 71 -3.45 2.38 -2.89
C VAL A 71 -2.10 2.60 -2.20
N ALA A 72 -1.66 1.66 -1.36
CA ALA A 72 -0.24 1.51 -1.04
C ALA A 72 0.34 0.36 -1.87
N SER A 73 1.39 0.62 -2.63
CA SER A 73 2.13 -0.41 -3.36
C SER A 73 3.38 -0.82 -2.58
N GLY A 74 3.85 -2.04 -2.81
CA GLY A 74 5.04 -2.58 -2.16
C GLY A 74 5.86 -3.43 -3.12
N SER A 75 7.18 -3.29 -3.07
CA SER A 75 8.10 -4.07 -3.89
C SER A 75 9.32 -4.46 -3.08
N ASP A 76 9.65 -5.75 -3.09
CA ASP A 76 10.94 -6.23 -2.61
C ASP A 76 12.06 -5.78 -3.56
N LYS A 77 13.13 -5.20 -3.02
CA LYS A 77 14.34 -4.76 -3.76
C LYS A 77 15.58 -5.55 -3.35
N GLY A 78 15.43 -6.67 -2.66
CA GLY A 78 16.51 -7.49 -2.13
C GLY A 78 16.94 -7.03 -0.75
N GLU A 79 17.69 -5.93 -0.66
CA GLU A 79 18.21 -5.40 0.61
C GLU A 79 17.16 -4.65 1.45
N PHE A 80 16.11 -4.14 0.80
CA PHE A 80 15.04 -3.39 1.43
C PHE A 80 13.71 -3.65 0.73
N VAL A 81 12.61 -3.32 1.40
CA VAL A 81 11.27 -3.26 0.81
C VAL A 81 10.92 -1.79 0.56
N GLU A 82 10.51 -1.49 -0.67
CA GLU A 82 10.00 -0.18 -1.05
C GLU A 82 8.49 -0.15 -0.90
N LEU A 83 7.97 0.80 -0.13
CA LEU A 83 6.55 1.12 -0.06
C LEU A 83 6.28 2.46 -0.73
N ILE A 84 5.17 2.55 -1.47
CA ILE A 84 4.71 3.80 -2.08
C ILE A 84 3.22 3.96 -1.79
N TYR A 85 2.89 5.02 -1.06
CA TYR A 85 1.50 5.43 -0.81
C TYR A 85 1.09 6.46 -1.85
N HIS A 86 0.00 6.18 -2.55
CA HIS A 86 -0.51 7.00 -3.64
C HIS A 86 -1.70 7.82 -3.14
N PHE A 87 -1.50 9.12 -2.99
CA PHE A 87 -2.52 10.07 -2.54
C PHE A 87 -2.95 10.98 -3.69
N GLU A 88 -4.21 11.38 -3.70
CA GLU A 88 -4.74 12.38 -4.62
C GLU A 88 -5.26 13.58 -3.82
N VAL A 89 -4.86 14.78 -4.26
CA VAL A 89 -5.27 16.09 -3.76
C VAL A 89 -5.69 16.98 -4.93
N ASN A 90 -6.26 18.16 -4.64
CA ASN A 90 -6.90 19.05 -5.62
C ASN A 90 -8.10 18.41 -6.35
N PHE A 91 -8.59 17.25 -5.90
CA PHE A 91 -9.66 16.49 -6.57
C PHE A 91 -11.02 17.20 -6.57
N SER A 92 -11.16 18.31 -5.86
CA SER A 92 -12.35 19.18 -5.92
C SER A 92 -12.37 20.11 -7.13
N TYR A 93 -11.25 20.19 -7.87
CA TYR A 93 -11.06 21.07 -9.02
C TYR A 93 -10.76 20.21 -10.27
N PRO A 94 -11.76 19.99 -11.15
CA PRO A 94 -11.59 19.13 -12.30
C PRO A 94 -10.42 19.56 -13.19
N GLY A 95 -9.51 18.63 -13.49
CA GLY A 95 -8.32 18.87 -14.31
C GLY A 95 -7.11 19.46 -13.56
N GLU A 96 -7.25 19.71 -12.25
CA GLU A 96 -6.17 20.23 -11.40
C GLU A 96 -5.65 19.17 -10.41
N GLU A 97 -6.11 17.92 -10.54
CA GLU A 97 -5.76 16.81 -9.66
C GLU A 97 -4.25 16.58 -9.66
N THR A 98 -3.72 16.36 -8.46
CA THR A 98 -2.30 16.08 -8.27
C THR A 98 -2.14 14.81 -7.47
N THR A 99 -1.45 13.83 -8.05
CA THR A 99 -1.10 12.59 -7.38
C THR A 99 0.23 12.77 -6.64
N ILE A 100 0.22 12.55 -5.33
CA ILE A 100 1.40 12.53 -4.47
C ILE A 100 1.77 11.08 -4.19
N ASN A 101 2.92 10.66 -4.68
CA ASN A 101 3.49 9.33 -4.48
C ASN A 101 4.55 9.44 -3.37
N LEU A 102 4.15 9.08 -2.15
CA LEU A 102 5.01 9.10 -0.98
C LEU A 102 5.73 7.75 -0.85
N LYS A 103 7.05 7.76 -0.97
CA LYS A 103 7.90 6.59 -0.94
C LYS A 103 8.68 6.51 0.36
N VAL A 104 8.77 5.30 0.92
CA VAL A 104 9.61 4.95 2.07
C VAL A 104 10.31 3.61 1.83
N HIS A 105 11.54 3.51 2.31
CA HIS A 105 12.35 2.29 2.23
C HIS A 105 12.48 1.67 3.62
N LEU A 106 12.13 0.39 3.73
CA LEU A 106 12.24 -0.38 4.96
C LEU A 106 13.36 -1.41 4.81
N SER A 107 14.39 -1.32 5.65
CA SER A 107 15.46 -2.32 5.66
C SER A 107 14.91 -3.70 5.99
N LYS A 108 15.49 -4.76 5.43
CA LYS A 108 15.11 -6.14 5.76
C LYS A 108 15.35 -6.49 7.23
N ASP A 109 16.29 -5.81 7.87
CA ASP A 109 16.57 -5.96 9.31
C ASP A 109 15.50 -5.31 10.19
N ASP A 110 14.74 -4.35 9.64
CA ASP A 110 13.70 -3.61 10.36
C ASP A 110 12.54 -3.25 9.41
N LEU A 111 11.66 -4.23 9.19
CA LEU A 111 10.47 -4.13 8.35
C LEU A 111 9.26 -3.58 9.10
N THR A 112 9.46 -2.66 10.02
CA THR A 112 8.36 -2.01 10.76
C THR A 112 7.96 -0.68 10.13
N ILE A 113 6.69 -0.29 10.24
CA ILE A 113 6.21 1.05 9.85
C ILE A 113 4.99 1.43 10.71
N PRO A 114 4.83 2.69 11.16
CA PRO A 114 3.60 3.08 11.87
C PRO A 114 2.41 3.11 10.91
N THR A 115 1.24 2.68 11.40
CA THR A 115 -0.03 2.85 10.67
C THR A 115 -0.34 4.33 10.43
N ILE A 116 -1.12 4.62 9.41
CA ILE A 116 -1.73 5.94 9.17
C ILE A 116 -3.26 5.92 9.29
N THR A 117 -3.85 4.83 9.81
CA THR A 117 -5.31 4.64 9.89
C THR A 117 -6.04 5.69 10.73
N ASP A 118 -5.38 6.31 11.71
CA ASP A 118 -5.95 7.40 12.49
C ASP A 118 -6.02 8.73 11.71
N ILE A 119 -5.17 8.90 10.69
CA ILE A 119 -5.19 10.06 9.78
C ILE A 119 -6.10 9.76 8.58
N ILE A 120 -5.96 8.56 8.01
CA ILE A 120 -6.66 8.09 6.81
C ILE A 120 -7.21 6.69 7.09
N PRO A 121 -8.46 6.56 7.56
CA PRO A 121 -9.05 5.27 7.92
C PRO A 121 -9.05 4.23 6.79
N GLY A 122 -9.08 4.69 5.54
CA GLY A 122 -9.01 3.84 4.35
C GLY A 122 -7.68 3.10 4.16
N ALA A 123 -6.65 3.41 4.94
CA ALA A 123 -5.34 2.74 4.84
C ALA A 123 -5.35 1.30 5.37
N LEU A 124 -6.31 0.94 6.24
CA LEU A 124 -6.34 -0.35 6.93
C LEU A 124 -6.19 -1.55 5.98
N THR A 125 -6.98 -1.58 4.91
CA THR A 125 -6.98 -2.72 3.97
C THR A 125 -5.65 -2.88 3.26
N THR A 126 -5.03 -1.76 2.84
CA THR A 126 -3.76 -1.82 2.09
C THR A 126 -2.57 -2.07 3.01
N GLU A 127 -2.60 -1.58 4.24
CA GLU A 127 -1.59 -1.90 5.26
C GLU A 127 -1.62 -3.38 5.64
N ARG A 128 -2.81 -3.95 5.89
CA ARG A 128 -2.98 -5.39 6.14
C ARG A 128 -2.46 -6.26 5.00
N GLU A 129 -2.71 -5.85 3.75
CA GLU A 129 -2.14 -6.53 2.58
C GLU A 129 -0.60 -6.52 2.62
N LYS A 130 0.05 -5.44 3.06
CA LYS A 130 1.52 -5.40 3.16
C LYS A 130 2.06 -6.26 4.29
N GLN A 131 1.32 -6.38 5.39
CA GLN A 131 1.65 -7.36 6.43
C GLN A 131 1.61 -8.77 5.87
N GLU A 132 0.52 -9.10 5.18
CA GLU A 132 0.24 -10.45 4.70
C GLU A 132 1.13 -10.89 3.52
N PHE A 133 1.44 -9.98 2.59
CA PHE A 133 2.18 -10.35 1.37
C PHE A 133 3.68 -10.08 1.41
N LEU A 134 4.14 -9.13 2.22
CA LEU A 134 5.54 -8.70 2.30
C LEU A 134 6.18 -8.91 3.68
N GLY A 135 5.39 -9.28 4.70
CA GLY A 135 5.87 -9.47 6.06
C GLY A 135 6.31 -8.18 6.73
N ILE A 136 5.66 -7.07 6.37
CA ILE A 136 5.87 -5.79 7.04
C ILE A 136 5.09 -5.79 8.35
N ASP A 137 5.66 -5.27 9.42
CA ASP A 137 4.98 -5.11 10.70
C ASP A 137 4.42 -3.68 10.80
N VAL A 138 3.10 -3.54 10.71
CA VAL A 138 2.42 -2.23 10.77
C VAL A 138 2.02 -1.94 12.21
N ILE A 139 2.77 -1.05 12.85
CA ILE A 139 2.62 -0.73 14.27
C ILE A 139 1.33 0.07 14.51
N ASP A 140 0.63 -0.27 15.59
CA ASP A 140 -0.62 0.35 16.06
C ASP A 140 -1.83 0.20 15.10
N ILE A 141 -1.79 -0.75 14.18
CA ILE A 141 -2.91 -1.04 13.28
C ILE A 141 -4.14 -1.53 14.07
N PRO A 142 -5.37 -1.05 13.78
CA PRO A 142 -6.55 -1.38 14.59
C PRO A 142 -7.07 -2.82 14.40
N ASP A 143 -6.72 -3.48 13.29
CA ASP A 143 -7.07 -4.87 12.98
C ASP A 143 -5.93 -5.48 12.16
N ASP A 144 -5.19 -6.41 12.75
CA ASP A 144 -3.99 -7.04 12.19
C ASP A 144 -4.27 -8.41 11.53
N ARG A 145 -5.53 -8.84 11.49
CA ARG A 145 -5.90 -10.14 10.92
C ARG A 145 -5.57 -10.21 9.43
N ARG A 146 -5.27 -11.41 8.95
CA ARG A 146 -5.20 -11.72 7.51
C ARG A 146 -6.51 -11.42 6.79
N LEU A 147 -6.43 -11.03 5.53
CA LEU A 147 -7.61 -10.69 4.72
C LEU A 147 -7.69 -11.50 3.43
N TRP A 148 -6.55 -11.91 2.87
CA TRP A 148 -6.48 -12.45 1.51
C TRP A 148 -5.99 -13.90 1.42
N LEU A 149 -5.01 -14.28 2.23
CA LEU A 149 -4.46 -15.62 2.28
C LEU A 149 -5.31 -16.51 3.19
N ASP A 150 -5.30 -17.80 2.88
CA ASP A 150 -5.99 -18.81 3.68
C ASP A 150 -5.46 -18.86 5.11
N GLU A 151 -6.30 -19.27 6.06
CA GLU A 151 -5.91 -19.45 7.46
C GLU A 151 -4.76 -20.45 7.61
N ASN A 152 -4.69 -21.46 6.73
CA ASN A 152 -3.63 -22.46 6.71
C ASN A 152 -2.37 -22.00 5.96
N TYR A 153 -2.34 -20.77 5.45
CA TYR A 153 -1.16 -20.26 4.77
C TYR A 153 0.00 -20.13 5.77
N PRO A 154 1.24 -20.54 5.43
CA PRO A 154 2.35 -20.48 6.38
C PRO A 154 2.60 -19.07 6.94
N GLU A 155 2.85 -18.93 8.25
CA GLU A 155 3.00 -17.63 8.91
C GLU A 155 4.28 -16.88 8.49
N ASP A 156 5.37 -17.59 8.24
CA ASP A 156 6.68 -17.01 7.89
C ASP A 156 6.97 -16.99 6.38
N ARG A 157 5.92 -17.09 5.56
CA ARG A 157 6.02 -17.05 4.10
C ARG A 157 5.22 -15.91 3.55
N TYR A 158 5.77 -15.26 2.54
CA TYR A 158 5.27 -14.00 2.02
C TYR A 158 5.35 -14.05 0.49
N PRO A 159 4.21 -14.14 -0.22
CA PRO A 159 4.19 -14.33 -1.67
C PRO A 159 5.00 -13.32 -2.48
N TRP A 160 5.17 -12.08 -2.01
CA TRP A 160 5.86 -11.02 -2.73
C TRP A 160 7.33 -10.83 -2.32
N ARG A 161 7.88 -11.78 -1.55
CA ARG A 161 9.29 -11.80 -1.19
C ARG A 161 10.11 -12.58 -2.19
N TRP A 162 11.30 -12.07 -2.50
CA TRP A 162 12.28 -12.70 -3.40
C TRP A 162 13.44 -13.35 -2.64
N ASP A 163 13.37 -13.40 -1.31
CA ASP A 163 14.34 -14.07 -0.45
C ASP A 163 13.80 -15.42 0.04
N GLU A 164 14.47 -16.01 1.03
CA GLU A 164 14.10 -17.31 1.62
C GLU A 164 12.69 -17.34 2.22
N LYS A 165 12.11 -16.18 2.56
CA LYS A 165 10.72 -16.08 3.03
C LYS A 165 9.70 -16.04 1.88
N GLY A 166 10.17 -16.05 0.63
CA GLY A 166 9.36 -16.15 -0.57
C GLY A 166 8.78 -17.55 -0.82
N MET A 167 8.24 -17.73 -2.04
CA MET A 167 7.53 -18.95 -2.45
C MET A 167 8.19 -19.68 -3.63
N GLU A 168 9.46 -19.41 -3.93
CA GLU A 168 10.13 -19.99 -5.10
C GLU A 168 10.21 -21.53 -5.06
N ASP A 169 10.41 -22.10 -3.90
CA ASP A 169 10.42 -23.54 -3.60
C ASP A 169 9.02 -24.17 -3.58
N MET A 170 8.00 -23.41 -3.16
CA MET A 170 6.60 -23.89 -3.08
C MET A 170 5.88 -23.84 -4.42
N SER A 171 6.20 -22.86 -5.27
CA SER A 171 5.61 -22.69 -6.60
C SER A 171 5.87 -23.85 -7.56
N ARG A 172 6.88 -24.68 -7.29
CA ARG A 172 7.25 -25.84 -8.11
C ARG A 172 6.46 -27.11 -7.80
N HIS A 173 5.69 -27.14 -6.71
CA HIS A 173 5.03 -28.34 -6.19
C HIS A 173 3.51 -28.16 -6.00
N ILE A 174 2.87 -27.34 -6.84
CA ILE A 174 1.42 -27.03 -6.77
C ILE A 174 0.55 -28.30 -6.74
N HIS A 175 1.04 -29.42 -7.28
CA HIS A 175 0.31 -30.68 -7.37
C HIS A 175 0.75 -31.78 -6.37
N GLU A 176 1.68 -31.50 -5.45
CA GLU A 176 2.16 -32.53 -4.53
C GLU A 176 1.41 -32.55 -3.19
N ASN A 177 0.73 -31.46 -2.85
CA ASN A 177 -0.12 -31.35 -1.65
C ASN A 177 -1.62 -31.24 -2.01
N GLU A 178 -2.07 -31.98 -3.03
CA GLU A 178 -3.48 -32.39 -3.06
C GLU A 178 -3.68 -33.45 -1.96
N GLU A 179 -3.72 -33.02 -0.70
CA GLU A 179 -4.58 -33.74 0.24
C GLU A 179 -5.97 -33.64 -0.36
N THR A 180 -6.41 -34.75 -0.94
CA THR A 180 -7.73 -34.96 -1.49
C THR A 180 -8.75 -34.41 -0.50
N LEU A 181 -9.32 -33.26 -0.80
CA LEU A 181 -10.59 -32.86 -0.22
C LEU A 181 -11.56 -33.97 -0.63
N GLU A 182 -11.85 -34.91 0.28
CA GLU A 182 -12.92 -35.88 0.04
C GLU A 182 -14.19 -35.08 -0.20
N GLU A 183 -14.65 -35.03 -1.45
CA GLU A 183 -15.95 -34.47 -1.77
C GLU A 183 -16.99 -35.17 -0.86
N PRO A 184 -17.90 -34.42 -0.20
CA PRO A 184 -18.89 -35.05 0.66
C PRO A 184 -19.74 -36.00 -0.19
N VAL A 185 -19.55 -37.30 0.02
CA VAL A 185 -20.31 -38.33 -0.68
C VAL A 185 -21.76 -38.20 -0.23
N ALA A 186 -22.62 -37.72 -1.13
CA ALA A 186 -24.05 -37.65 -0.87
C ALA A 186 -24.58 -39.06 -0.58
N GLU A 187 -24.93 -39.34 0.68
CA GLU A 187 -25.63 -40.56 1.06
C GLU A 187 -26.99 -40.58 0.35
N ARG A 188 -27.08 -41.39 -0.71
CA ARG A 188 -28.37 -41.73 -1.31
C ARG A 188 -29.10 -42.66 -0.34
N SER A 189 -30.09 -42.12 0.37
CA SER A 189 -31.06 -42.91 1.12
C SER A 189 -31.65 -43.99 0.23
N LYS A 190 -31.37 -45.26 0.53
CA LYS A 190 -32.06 -46.38 -0.09
C LYS A 190 -33.54 -46.22 0.20
N LYS A 191 -34.37 -46.03 -0.83
CA LYS A 191 -35.81 -46.26 -0.71
C LYS A 191 -35.99 -47.75 -0.41
N GLU A 192 -36.38 -48.06 0.81
CA GLU A 192 -36.94 -49.37 1.16
C GLU A 192 -38.17 -49.61 0.28
N GLY A 193 -38.21 -50.78 -0.35
CA GLY A 193 -39.33 -51.21 -1.18
C GLY A 193 -40.56 -51.49 -0.34
N GLY A 194 -41.73 -51.28 -0.93
CA GLY A 194 -43.02 -51.70 -0.38
C GLY A 194 -43.89 -52.26 -1.50
N ASP A 195 -44.11 -53.57 -1.42
CA ASP A 195 -45.12 -54.48 -2.01
C ASP A 195 -45.68 -54.27 -3.41
#